data_AF-A0A1V9UVA6-F1
#
_entry.id   AF-A0A1V9UVA6-F1
#
_cell.length_a   1.000
_cell.length_b   1.000
_cell.length_c   1.000
_cell.angle_alpha   90.00
_cell.angle_beta   90.00
_cell.angle_gamma   90.00
#
_symmetry.space_group_name_H-M   'P 1'
#
loop_
_entity.id
_entity.type
_entity.pdbx_description
1 polymer ?
#
loop_
_entity_poly.entity_id
_entity_poly.type
_entity_poly.pdbx_seq_one_letter_code
_entity_poly.pdbx_strand_id
1 'polypeptide(L)'
;MKYSTGMSLLLLFTPPVFAGDVELSPEQTVAMLNTNYNERLYECRDTKTNAVRGHYYCSGVIVRTVDTARFVPWDYSPSAIKLGSTSFSWLRSDILTNKLYHPAGLIVRTPEDALIHNRPALDKGWECIYTFDANTTRGILYPNAGKPRGWNGCDFEGDFTENKSTQLVDNNNNEDAYGSCREIGVGSDDLAKNQAALWVNRYRNDKNRTENQCSWNIEKARDWNSMIGIRTGPDFRNNGMWTEMLLKNASETADGSRLIPHIDGFFYDVNNMTELNADKQSGATIARIFQAQLKRAGYTVPVLRLNFKAPAAQRFTYSATDQGTCDSYIKSATWRAYFDKDIKKEIWSLSVVPTDCGRNIAPEETDVAYAELAFAHDKDVQWTEINGGGMRRQFVCLLTNYRDKDEWNMEPIRPDVTQEAAVKSYCNPLPKP
;
A
#
# COMPACT_ATOMS: atom_id res chain seq x y z
N MET A 1 15.87 47.28 -23.49
CA MET A 1 15.10 46.10 -23.05
C MET A 1 16.10 45.05 -22.57
N LYS A 2 16.21 44.86 -21.24
CA LYS A 2 17.10 43.89 -20.61
C LYS A 2 16.23 42.74 -20.11
N TYR A 3 16.49 41.53 -20.61
CA TYR A 3 15.84 40.31 -20.13
C TYR A 3 16.50 39.91 -18.80
N SER A 4 15.67 39.82 -17.75
CA SER A 4 16.05 39.35 -16.43
C SER A 4 15.96 37.83 -16.39
N THR A 5 17.09 37.17 -16.12
CA THR A 5 17.17 35.73 -15.84
C THR A 5 16.61 35.46 -14.45
N GLY A 6 15.44 34.83 -14.38
CA GLY A 6 14.85 34.33 -13.15
C GLY A 6 15.57 33.06 -12.69
N MET A 7 16.23 33.16 -11.54
CA MET A 7 16.85 32.03 -10.84
C MET A 7 15.75 31.28 -10.07
N SER A 8 15.38 30.08 -10.52
CA SER A 8 14.47 29.19 -9.78
C SER A 8 15.16 28.73 -8.50
N LEU A 9 14.67 29.22 -7.37
CA LEU A 9 15.05 28.77 -6.04
C LEU A 9 14.34 27.43 -5.78
N LEU A 10 15.09 26.31 -5.83
CA LEU A 10 14.61 25.04 -5.29
C LEU A 10 14.45 25.22 -3.77
N LEU A 11 13.20 25.33 -3.32
CA LEU A 11 12.85 25.18 -1.90
C LEU A 11 13.05 23.71 -1.52
N LEU A 12 14.15 23.41 -0.83
CA LEU A 12 14.31 22.16 -0.10
C LEU A 12 13.27 22.15 1.03
N PHE A 13 12.18 21.42 0.83
CA PHE A 13 11.27 21.05 1.92
C PHE A 13 12.02 20.11 2.85
N THR A 14 12.63 20.64 3.91
CA THR A 14 13.00 19.82 5.06
C THR A 14 11.70 19.43 5.77
N PRO A 15 11.36 18.13 5.89
CA PRO A 15 10.19 17.73 6.66
C PRO A 15 10.34 18.24 8.10
N PRO A 16 9.24 18.62 8.78
CA PRO A 16 9.31 18.95 10.18
C PRO A 16 9.79 17.71 10.94
N VAL A 17 11.02 17.76 11.44
CA VAL A 17 11.52 16.81 12.44
C VAL A 17 10.83 17.19 13.73
N PHE A 18 9.86 16.38 14.19
CA PHE A 18 9.26 16.62 15.49
C PHE A 18 10.32 16.34 16.56
N ALA A 19 10.58 17.33 17.40
CA ALA A 19 11.48 17.18 18.54
C ALA A 19 10.90 16.10 19.48
N GLY A 20 11.47 14.90 19.46
CA GLY A 20 11.04 13.77 20.29
C GLY A 20 10.60 12.51 19.56
N ASP A 21 10.67 12.46 18.22
CA ASP A 21 10.42 11.23 17.45
C ASP A 21 11.42 10.14 17.84
N VAL A 22 10.98 9.14 18.60
CA VAL A 22 11.77 7.93 18.84
C VAL A 22 11.52 7.00 17.67
N GLU A 23 12.51 6.84 16.80
CA GLU A 23 12.46 5.82 15.76
C GLU A 23 12.57 4.42 16.37
N LEU A 24 11.53 3.60 16.17
CA LEU A 24 11.55 2.21 16.61
C LEU A 24 12.57 1.43 15.78
N SER A 25 13.42 0.65 16.45
CA SER A 25 14.21 -0.37 15.77
C SER A 25 13.30 -1.41 15.10
N PRO A 26 13.76 -2.10 14.03
CA PRO A 26 12.97 -3.14 13.38
C PRO A 26 12.44 -4.20 14.35
N GLU A 27 13.23 -4.58 15.35
CA GLU A 27 12.85 -5.53 16.39
C GLU A 27 11.74 -4.99 17.29
N GLN A 28 11.79 -3.72 17.68
CA GLN A 28 10.74 -3.07 18.44
C GLN A 28 9.44 -2.95 17.64
N THR A 29 9.53 -2.60 16.34
CA THR A 29 8.38 -2.58 15.44
C THR A 29 7.74 -3.97 15.35
N VAL A 30 8.53 -5.04 15.18
CA VAL A 30 8.01 -6.42 15.17
C VAL A 30 7.35 -6.79 16.50
N ALA A 31 7.96 -6.42 17.63
CA ALA A 31 7.40 -6.69 18.95
C ALA A 31 6.04 -6.00 19.13
N MET A 32 5.96 -4.70 18.81
CA MET A 32 4.74 -3.91 18.84
C MET A 32 3.65 -4.53 17.96
N LEU A 33 3.95 -4.87 16.71
CA LEU A 33 2.98 -5.45 15.77
C LEU A 33 2.47 -6.82 16.23
N ASN A 34 3.34 -7.68 16.76
CA ASN A 34 2.91 -8.97 17.32
C ASN A 34 2.11 -8.79 18.61
N THR A 35 2.42 -7.80 19.46
CA THR A 35 1.57 -7.44 20.60
C THR A 35 0.18 -7.04 20.11
N ASN A 36 0.08 -6.05 19.22
CA ASN A 36 -1.20 -5.57 18.69
C ASN A 36 -2.00 -6.69 18.01
N TYR A 37 -1.34 -7.55 17.23
CA TYR A 37 -1.97 -8.69 16.59
C TYR A 37 -2.57 -9.68 17.61
N ASN A 38 -1.90 -9.88 18.75
CA ASN A 38 -2.34 -10.82 19.78
C ASN A 38 -3.24 -10.20 20.85
N GLU A 39 -3.32 -8.88 20.91
CA GLU A 39 -4.13 -8.12 21.87
C GLU A 39 -5.63 -8.35 21.62
N ARG A 40 -6.37 -8.80 22.64
CA ARG A 40 -7.80 -9.16 22.56
C ARG A 40 -8.60 -8.37 23.57
N LEU A 41 -8.70 -7.08 23.32
CA LEU A 41 -9.49 -6.16 24.12
C LEU A 41 -10.96 -6.21 23.72
N TYR A 42 -11.83 -5.78 24.63
CA TYR A 42 -13.26 -5.59 24.34
C TYR A 42 -13.54 -4.23 23.68
N GLU A 43 -12.75 -3.22 24.06
CA GLU A 43 -12.83 -1.86 23.54
C GLU A 43 -11.46 -1.17 23.66
N CYS A 44 -11.19 -0.20 22.79
CA CYS A 44 -10.09 0.74 22.96
C CYS A 44 -10.59 2.01 23.62
N ARG A 45 -9.68 2.73 24.29
CA ARG A 45 -9.97 4.02 24.90
C ARG A 45 -8.91 5.04 24.53
N ASP A 46 -9.33 6.25 24.25
CA ASP A 46 -8.43 7.35 23.95
C ASP A 46 -7.54 7.65 25.17
N THR A 47 -6.23 7.68 24.98
CA THR A 47 -5.28 7.82 26.10
C THR A 47 -5.37 9.18 26.79
N LYS A 48 -5.94 10.21 26.14
CA LYS A 48 -6.06 11.57 26.68
C LYS A 48 -7.45 11.83 27.24
N THR A 49 -8.50 11.44 26.51
CA THR A 49 -9.89 11.77 26.89
C THR A 49 -10.63 10.62 27.57
N ASN A 50 -10.07 9.40 27.55
CA ASN A 50 -10.71 8.17 27.98
C ASN A 50 -12.00 7.82 27.21
N ALA A 51 -12.26 8.52 26.09
CA ALA A 51 -13.38 8.25 25.20
C ALA A 51 -13.27 6.86 24.58
N VAL A 52 -14.40 6.18 24.38
CA VAL A 52 -14.42 4.88 23.69
C VAL A 52 -14.00 5.07 22.24
N ARG A 53 -13.14 4.17 21.75
CA ARG A 53 -12.63 4.14 20.38
C ARG A 53 -12.87 2.77 19.74
N GLY A 54 -12.81 2.74 18.41
CA GLY A 54 -12.71 1.51 17.63
C GLY A 54 -11.48 0.68 17.97
N HIS A 55 -11.51 -0.63 17.66
CA HIS A 55 -10.39 -1.53 17.97
C HIS A 55 -9.10 -1.13 17.24
N TYR A 56 -9.19 -0.48 16.08
CA TYR A 56 -8.05 0.03 15.33
C TYR A 56 -7.20 1.05 16.11
N TYR A 57 -7.76 1.68 17.14
CA TYR A 57 -7.07 2.71 17.92
C TYR A 57 -5.89 2.15 18.72
N CYS A 58 -6.04 0.93 19.27
CA CYS A 58 -5.10 0.33 20.21
C CYS A 58 -4.71 -1.13 19.91
N SER A 59 -5.38 -1.78 18.96
CA SER A 59 -5.21 -3.23 18.75
C SER A 59 -5.33 -3.64 17.29
N GLY A 60 -4.83 -4.83 17.01
CA GLY A 60 -4.68 -5.38 15.67
C GLY A 60 -3.69 -4.60 14.81
N VAL A 61 -3.45 -5.11 13.61
CA VAL A 61 -2.50 -4.52 12.65
C VAL A 61 -3.25 -4.05 11.42
N ILE A 62 -3.08 -2.78 11.07
CA ILE A 62 -3.71 -2.15 9.91
C ILE A 62 -2.75 -2.26 8.73
N VAL A 63 -3.20 -2.88 7.65
CA VAL A 63 -2.39 -3.07 6.44
C VAL A 63 -3.11 -2.57 5.20
N ARG A 64 -2.37 -1.99 4.26
CA ARG A 64 -2.86 -1.75 2.90
C ARG A 64 -2.05 -2.60 1.95
N THR A 65 -2.74 -3.41 1.15
CA THR A 65 -2.12 -4.35 0.22
C THR A 65 -2.06 -3.73 -1.18
N VAL A 66 -0.95 -3.91 -1.88
CA VAL A 66 -0.67 -3.35 -3.21
C VAL A 66 0.16 -4.36 -4.03
N ASP A 67 0.03 -4.35 -5.36
CA ASP A 67 0.50 -5.44 -6.24
C ASP A 67 1.66 -5.11 -7.17
N THR A 68 1.96 -3.84 -7.41
CA THR A 68 3.08 -3.46 -8.29
C THR A 68 3.88 -2.30 -7.76
N ALA A 69 5.15 -2.32 -8.10
CA ALA A 69 6.12 -1.30 -7.77
C ALA A 69 6.15 -0.12 -8.77
N ARG A 70 5.24 -0.11 -9.76
CA ARG A 70 5.12 0.96 -10.77
C ARG A 70 4.35 2.20 -10.29
N PHE A 71 3.93 2.21 -9.03
CA PHE A 71 3.30 3.35 -8.39
C PHE A 71 3.84 3.51 -6.97
N VAL A 72 3.46 4.62 -6.35
CA VAL A 72 3.79 4.93 -4.97
C VAL A 72 2.74 4.31 -4.05
N PRO A 73 3.10 3.47 -3.07
CA PRO A 73 2.15 2.60 -2.37
C PRO A 73 1.16 3.35 -1.47
N TRP A 74 1.45 4.60 -1.12
CA TRP A 74 0.53 5.46 -0.35
C TRP A 74 -0.42 6.27 -1.24
N ASP A 75 -0.16 6.43 -2.54
CA ASP A 75 -1.04 7.16 -3.48
C ASP A 75 -2.43 6.53 -3.57
N TYR A 76 -3.45 7.30 -3.95
CA TYR A 76 -4.79 6.79 -4.17
C TYR A 76 -4.95 6.25 -5.59
N SER A 77 -5.54 5.06 -5.74
CA SER A 77 -5.89 4.54 -7.08
C SER A 77 -6.99 5.42 -7.71
N PRO A 78 -7.13 5.44 -9.05
CA PRO A 78 -8.21 6.18 -9.70
C PRO A 78 -9.61 5.82 -9.17
N SER A 79 -9.83 4.54 -8.83
CA SER A 79 -11.09 4.10 -8.22
C SER A 79 -11.24 4.57 -6.77
N ALA A 80 -10.17 4.58 -5.97
CA ALA A 80 -10.18 5.12 -4.62
C ALA A 80 -10.45 6.63 -4.62
N ILE A 81 -9.84 7.39 -5.53
CA ILE A 81 -10.10 8.83 -5.71
C ILE A 81 -11.58 9.07 -5.99
N LYS A 82 -12.16 8.31 -6.92
CA LYS A 82 -13.59 8.41 -7.25
C LYS A 82 -14.52 7.93 -6.13
N LEU A 83 -14.07 6.95 -5.33
CA LEU A 83 -14.82 6.47 -4.17
C LEU A 83 -14.80 7.50 -3.03
N GLY A 84 -13.72 8.26 -2.90
CA GLY A 84 -13.50 9.17 -1.77
C GLY A 84 -12.70 8.54 -0.62
N SER A 85 -12.41 7.23 -0.69
CA SER A 85 -11.71 6.49 0.37
C SER A 85 -10.80 5.40 -0.17
N THR A 86 -9.83 5.02 0.65
CA THR A 86 -8.85 3.97 0.41
C THR A 86 -9.08 2.79 1.35
N SER A 87 -8.95 1.58 0.80
CA SER A 87 -9.18 0.32 1.49
C SER A 87 -7.94 -0.18 2.23
N PHE A 88 -8.16 -0.67 3.44
CA PHE A 88 -7.20 -1.30 4.34
C PHE A 88 -7.79 -2.62 4.86
N SER A 89 -6.96 -3.48 5.41
CA SER A 89 -7.37 -4.65 6.19
C SER A 89 -6.88 -4.50 7.62
N TRP A 90 -7.62 -5.11 8.54
CA TRP A 90 -7.27 -5.15 9.96
C TRP A 90 -7.07 -6.59 10.39
N LEU A 91 -5.92 -6.88 10.98
CA LEU A 91 -5.47 -8.23 11.32
C LEU A 91 -5.43 -8.42 12.83
N ARG A 92 -6.03 -9.51 13.31
CA ARG A 92 -5.97 -9.92 14.72
C ARG A 92 -5.92 -11.44 14.86
N SER A 93 -5.36 -11.93 15.96
CA SER A 93 -5.04 -13.35 16.18
C SER A 93 -6.24 -14.29 16.29
N ASP A 94 -7.41 -13.78 16.69
CA ASP A 94 -8.63 -14.56 16.83
C ASP A 94 -9.48 -14.59 15.56
N ILE A 95 -9.28 -13.65 14.64
CA ILE A 95 -9.90 -13.66 13.32
C ILE A 95 -9.00 -14.45 12.36
N LEU A 96 -9.52 -15.54 11.79
CA LEU A 96 -8.78 -16.29 10.78
C LEU A 96 -8.61 -15.43 9.52
N THR A 97 -7.39 -14.96 9.27
CA THR A 97 -6.95 -14.43 7.98
C THR A 97 -5.77 -15.27 7.54
N ASN A 98 -5.84 -15.87 6.35
CA ASN A 98 -4.79 -16.77 5.84
C ASN A 98 -4.20 -16.34 4.49
N LYS A 99 -4.72 -15.26 3.93
CA LYS A 99 -4.22 -14.58 2.73
C LYS A 99 -4.70 -13.14 2.71
N LEU A 100 -4.01 -12.32 1.94
CA LEU A 100 -4.40 -10.96 1.57
C LEU A 100 -4.63 -10.89 0.04
N TYR A 101 -5.22 -9.79 -0.43
CA TYR A 101 -5.47 -9.60 -1.86
C TYR A 101 -4.19 -9.55 -2.68
N HIS A 102 -3.14 -8.90 -2.16
CA HIS A 102 -1.85 -8.75 -2.81
C HIS A 102 -0.69 -9.27 -1.94
N PRO A 103 0.48 -9.59 -2.54
CA PRO A 103 1.57 -10.25 -1.83
C PRO A 103 2.38 -9.31 -0.93
N ALA A 104 2.22 -7.99 -1.06
CA ALA A 104 2.96 -6.99 -0.30
C ALA A 104 2.11 -5.76 0.01
N GLY A 105 2.64 -4.88 0.86
CA GLY A 105 1.93 -3.67 1.25
C GLY A 105 2.63 -2.86 2.32
N LEU A 106 1.90 -1.89 2.86
CA LEU A 106 2.33 -1.03 3.97
C LEU A 106 1.55 -1.36 5.24
N ILE A 107 2.19 -1.10 6.38
CA ILE A 107 1.61 -1.17 7.71
C ILE A 107 1.42 0.25 8.22
N VAL A 108 0.22 0.53 8.71
CA VAL A 108 -0.11 1.80 9.36
C VAL A 108 -0.14 1.59 10.87
N ARG A 109 0.51 2.51 11.59
CA ARG A 109 0.57 2.51 13.05
C ARG A 109 -0.79 2.74 13.67
N THR A 110 -1.04 2.12 14.83
CA THR A 110 -2.21 2.46 15.63
C THR A 110 -2.07 3.88 16.19
N PRO A 111 -3.18 4.63 16.37
CA PRO A 111 -3.17 5.90 17.07
C PRO A 111 -2.52 5.85 18.47
N GLU A 112 -2.77 4.80 19.26
CA GLU A 112 -2.19 4.68 20.59
C GLU A 112 -0.66 4.54 20.55
N ASP A 113 -0.13 3.66 19.69
CA ASP A 113 1.32 3.51 19.53
C ASP A 113 1.96 4.82 19.04
N ALA A 114 1.27 5.57 18.16
CA ALA A 114 1.76 6.88 17.73
C ALA A 114 1.92 7.83 18.91
N LEU A 115 0.95 7.87 19.83
CA LEU A 115 1.01 8.71 21.01
C LEU A 115 2.10 8.23 21.99
N ILE A 116 2.25 6.92 22.20
CA ILE A 116 3.31 6.34 23.05
C ILE A 116 4.71 6.70 22.53
N HIS A 117 4.88 6.76 21.22
CA HIS A 117 6.16 7.03 20.56
C HIS A 117 6.34 8.49 20.11
N ASN A 118 5.48 9.41 20.56
CA ASN A 118 5.48 10.84 20.21
C ASN A 118 5.42 11.14 18.70
N ARG A 119 4.79 10.26 17.93
CA ARG A 119 4.61 10.39 16.48
C ARG A 119 3.21 10.91 16.12
N PRO A 120 3.00 11.44 14.91
CA PRO A 120 1.67 11.81 14.43
C PRO A 120 0.70 10.62 14.45
N ALA A 121 -0.41 10.77 15.17
CA ALA A 121 -1.49 9.77 15.22
C ALA A 121 -2.43 9.93 14.03
N LEU A 122 -2.77 8.82 13.37
CA LEU A 122 -3.84 8.77 12.36
C LEU A 122 -5.17 8.46 13.05
N ASP A 123 -5.64 9.40 13.87
CA ASP A 123 -6.80 9.22 14.75
C ASP A 123 -8.12 9.78 14.18
N LYS A 124 -8.11 10.20 12.91
CA LYS A 124 -9.25 10.74 12.14
C LYS A 124 -9.30 10.19 10.71
N GLY A 125 -10.44 10.35 10.04
CA GLY A 125 -10.66 9.96 8.65
C GLY A 125 -11.05 8.49 8.48
N TRP A 126 -11.03 7.67 9.53
CA TRP A 126 -11.50 6.30 9.43
C TRP A 126 -13.02 6.29 9.38
N GLU A 127 -13.62 5.54 8.47
CA GLU A 127 -15.06 5.64 8.22
C GLU A 127 -15.82 4.41 8.72
N CYS A 128 -15.47 3.23 8.21
CA CYS A 128 -16.17 1.98 8.51
C CYS A 128 -15.29 0.75 8.32
N ILE A 129 -15.78 -0.40 8.79
CA ILE A 129 -15.18 -1.71 8.54
C ILE A 129 -16.23 -2.74 8.14
N TYR A 130 -15.90 -3.61 7.19
CA TYR A 130 -16.68 -4.75 6.76
C TYR A 130 -16.13 -6.05 7.34
N THR A 131 -17.02 -7.02 7.60
CA THR A 131 -16.67 -8.35 8.13
C THR A 131 -15.71 -9.11 7.20
N PHE A 132 -15.91 -8.98 5.90
CA PHE A 132 -15.02 -9.49 4.86
C PHE A 132 -14.72 -8.38 3.85
N ASP A 133 -13.85 -8.66 2.88
CA ASP A 133 -13.76 -7.89 1.64
C ASP A 133 -15.16 -7.57 1.10
N ALA A 134 -15.46 -6.28 0.84
CA ALA A 134 -16.76 -5.83 0.36
C ALA A 134 -16.71 -5.33 -1.10
N ASN A 135 -15.53 -5.41 -1.72
CA ASN A 135 -15.29 -5.00 -3.10
C ASN A 135 -15.86 -3.59 -3.36
N THR A 136 -15.53 -2.64 -2.47
CA THR A 136 -16.15 -1.31 -2.39
C THR A 136 -16.06 -0.51 -3.69
N THR A 137 -15.02 -0.75 -4.48
CA THR A 137 -14.81 -0.11 -5.80
C THR A 137 -15.49 -0.81 -6.98
N ARG A 138 -16.17 -1.95 -6.78
CA ARG A 138 -16.79 -2.74 -7.87
C ARG A 138 -17.67 -1.90 -8.79
N GLY A 139 -18.61 -1.14 -8.22
CA GLY A 139 -19.53 -0.31 -9.01
C GLY A 139 -18.85 0.85 -9.75
N ILE A 140 -17.64 1.22 -9.34
CA ILE A 140 -16.80 2.20 -10.05
C ILE A 140 -16.07 1.55 -11.22
N LEU A 141 -15.47 0.37 -10.99
CA LEU A 141 -14.66 -0.35 -11.98
C LEU A 141 -15.52 -1.08 -13.03
N TYR A 142 -16.69 -1.58 -12.63
CA TYR A 142 -17.57 -2.41 -13.43
C TYR A 142 -19.02 -1.90 -13.37
N PRO A 143 -19.32 -0.74 -14.01
CA PRO A 143 -20.63 -0.09 -13.90
C PRO A 143 -21.80 -0.93 -14.46
N ASN A 144 -21.52 -1.95 -15.28
CA ASN A 144 -22.52 -2.90 -15.77
C ASN A 144 -22.80 -4.06 -14.79
N ALA A 145 -21.92 -4.26 -13.81
CA ALA A 145 -21.98 -5.37 -12.85
C ALA A 145 -22.28 -4.90 -11.41
N GLY A 146 -22.25 -3.59 -11.15
CA GLY A 146 -22.44 -3.00 -9.84
C GLY A 146 -22.74 -1.51 -9.93
N LYS A 147 -23.15 -0.91 -8.82
CA LYS A 147 -23.39 0.53 -8.71
C LYS A 147 -22.45 1.12 -7.65
N PRO A 148 -21.95 2.36 -7.81
CA PRO A 148 -21.17 2.97 -6.75
C PRO A 148 -21.96 3.05 -5.43
N ARG A 149 -21.23 3.22 -4.32
CA ARG A 149 -21.76 3.25 -2.96
C ARG A 149 -21.72 4.67 -2.42
N GLY A 150 -22.70 5.02 -1.59
CA GLY A 150 -22.69 6.22 -0.77
C GLY A 150 -21.66 6.16 0.35
N TRP A 151 -21.53 7.28 1.06
CA TRP A 151 -20.67 7.45 2.23
C TRP A 151 -19.23 6.94 2.02
N ASN A 152 -18.62 7.40 0.94
CA ASN A 152 -17.28 7.03 0.49
C ASN A 152 -17.00 5.51 0.46
N GLY A 153 -18.01 4.70 0.17
CA GLY A 153 -17.88 3.25 0.08
C GLY A 153 -18.39 2.48 1.28
N CYS A 154 -18.79 3.13 2.37
CA CYS A 154 -19.29 2.46 3.56
C CYS A 154 -20.75 2.04 3.49
N ASP A 155 -21.47 2.41 2.43
CA ASP A 155 -22.87 2.06 2.26
C ASP A 155 -23.08 0.78 1.43
N PHE A 156 -24.33 0.38 1.22
CA PHE A 156 -24.70 -0.70 0.30
C PHE A 156 -24.41 -0.33 -1.16
N GLU A 157 -24.16 -1.35 -1.99
CA GLU A 157 -24.00 -1.15 -3.43
C GLU A 157 -25.27 -0.53 -4.04
N GLY A 158 -25.13 0.66 -4.62
CA GLY A 158 -26.23 1.39 -5.25
C GLY A 158 -27.13 2.20 -4.31
N ASP A 159 -26.85 2.26 -3.01
CA ASP A 159 -27.43 3.25 -2.11
C ASP A 159 -26.55 4.51 -2.16
N PHE A 160 -27.11 5.62 -2.62
CA PHE A 160 -26.40 6.90 -2.85
C PHE A 160 -26.88 8.00 -1.92
N THR A 161 -27.49 7.64 -0.80
CA THR A 161 -28.01 8.67 0.10
C THR A 161 -26.84 9.35 0.82
N GLU A 162 -26.49 10.55 0.34
CA GLU A 162 -25.39 11.38 0.90
C GLU A 162 -25.73 11.93 2.31
N ASN A 163 -27.01 11.95 2.69
CA ASN A 163 -27.50 12.51 3.96
C ASN A 163 -27.84 11.42 4.98
N LYS A 164 -26.91 10.52 5.27
CA LYS A 164 -27.05 9.58 6.37
C LYS A 164 -26.54 10.22 7.67
N SER A 165 -27.27 10.03 8.77
CA SER A 165 -26.86 10.60 10.06
C SER A 165 -25.57 9.91 10.51
N THR A 166 -24.53 10.70 10.80
CA THR A 166 -23.37 10.19 11.54
C THR A 166 -23.87 9.54 12.82
N GLN A 167 -23.36 8.35 13.12
CA GLN A 167 -23.76 7.69 14.35
C GLN A 167 -22.89 8.22 15.48
N LEU A 168 -23.31 9.38 15.99
CA LEU A 168 -22.50 10.18 16.89
C LEU A 168 -21.87 9.36 18.03
N VAL A 169 -20.57 9.51 18.16
CA VAL A 169 -19.70 9.02 19.23
C VAL A 169 -18.93 10.22 19.78
N ASP A 170 -18.73 10.27 21.09
CA ASP A 170 -18.01 11.37 21.73
C ASP A 170 -16.49 11.13 21.62
N ASN A 171 -15.93 11.24 20.41
CA ASN A 171 -14.49 11.10 20.16
C ASN A 171 -14.00 11.86 18.91
N ASN A 172 -12.68 11.86 18.70
CA ASN A 172 -12.01 12.69 17.68
C ASN A 172 -12.33 12.34 16.22
N ASN A 173 -12.86 11.14 15.94
CA ASN A 173 -13.15 10.65 14.58
C ASN A 173 -14.65 10.64 14.25
N ASN A 174 -15.47 11.22 15.13
CA ASN A 174 -16.92 11.17 15.05
C ASN A 174 -17.52 11.66 13.72
N GLU A 175 -16.91 12.67 13.09
CA GLU A 175 -17.41 13.27 11.85
C GLU A 175 -17.28 12.34 10.63
N ASP A 176 -16.30 11.44 10.65
CA ASP A 176 -16.05 10.51 9.55
C ASP A 176 -16.67 9.11 9.82
N ALA A 177 -16.90 8.77 11.10
CA ALA A 177 -17.35 7.44 11.51
C ALA A 177 -18.80 7.11 11.09
N TYR A 178 -18.97 6.00 10.38
CA TYR A 178 -20.26 5.56 9.85
C TYR A 178 -20.37 4.03 9.73
N GLY A 179 -21.60 3.50 9.71
CA GLY A 179 -21.84 2.06 9.54
C GLY A 179 -23.28 1.75 9.09
N SER A 180 -23.43 1.11 7.93
CA SER A 180 -24.73 0.85 7.30
C SER A 180 -25.51 -0.31 7.92
N CYS A 181 -24.89 -1.16 8.75
CA CYS A 181 -25.59 -2.28 9.39
C CYS A 181 -26.77 -1.83 10.25
N ARG A 182 -26.62 -0.73 11.00
CA ARG A 182 -27.67 -0.27 11.90
C ARG A 182 -28.94 0.16 11.17
N GLU A 183 -28.79 0.70 9.96
CA GLU A 183 -29.89 1.25 9.18
C GLU A 183 -30.85 0.18 8.67
N ILE A 184 -30.34 -1.05 8.55
CA ILE A 184 -31.14 -2.22 8.19
C ILE A 184 -31.52 -3.06 9.42
N GLY A 185 -31.41 -2.51 10.63
CA GLY A 185 -31.74 -3.19 11.89
C GLY A 185 -30.69 -4.19 12.36
N VAL A 186 -29.52 -4.27 11.71
CA VAL A 186 -28.39 -5.08 12.18
C VAL A 186 -27.61 -4.24 13.19
N GLY A 187 -27.84 -4.46 14.49
CA GLY A 187 -27.17 -3.70 15.56
C GLY A 187 -27.98 -2.55 16.15
N SER A 188 -29.31 -2.57 16.00
CA SER A 188 -30.23 -1.57 16.57
C SER A 188 -30.45 -1.68 18.08
N ASP A 189 -30.22 -2.87 18.68
CA ASP A 189 -30.64 -3.19 20.07
C ASP A 189 -29.44 -3.52 20.99
N ASP A 190 -29.58 -3.19 22.27
CA ASP A 190 -28.60 -3.34 23.37
C ASP A 190 -28.22 -4.80 23.72
N LEU A 191 -28.70 -5.79 22.99
CA LEU A 191 -28.33 -7.19 23.17
C LEU A 191 -27.38 -7.62 22.05
N ALA A 192 -26.08 -7.43 22.28
CA ALA A 192 -24.99 -7.87 21.40
C ALA A 192 -25.11 -9.35 20.95
N LYS A 193 -25.81 -10.20 21.71
CA LYS A 193 -25.96 -11.64 21.44
C LYS A 193 -26.72 -11.98 20.15
N ASN A 194 -27.55 -11.08 19.61
CA ASN A 194 -28.30 -11.36 18.37
C ASN A 194 -27.77 -10.62 17.12
N GLN A 195 -26.83 -9.68 17.26
CA GLN A 195 -26.36 -8.86 16.14
C GLN A 195 -25.58 -9.67 15.10
N ALA A 196 -24.66 -10.53 15.57
CA ALA A 196 -23.91 -11.44 14.71
C ALA A 196 -24.85 -12.38 13.94
N ALA A 197 -25.87 -12.94 14.60
CA ALA A 197 -26.86 -13.82 13.96
C ALA A 197 -27.71 -13.09 12.92
N LEU A 198 -28.15 -11.86 13.20
CA LEU A 198 -28.89 -11.03 12.24
C LEU A 198 -28.05 -10.74 10.99
N TRP A 199 -26.77 -10.38 11.17
CA TRP A 199 -25.85 -10.18 10.06
C TRP A 199 -25.66 -11.47 9.26
N VAL A 200 -25.39 -12.59 9.92
CA VAL A 200 -25.20 -13.91 9.27
C VAL A 200 -26.42 -14.30 8.43
N ASN A 201 -27.62 -14.16 8.98
CA ASN A 201 -28.86 -14.49 8.28
C ASN A 201 -29.05 -13.60 7.05
N ARG A 202 -28.78 -12.30 7.17
CA ARG A 202 -28.87 -11.37 6.04
C ARG A 202 -27.85 -11.71 4.95
N TYR A 203 -26.59 -11.90 5.34
CA TYR A 203 -25.51 -12.23 4.40
C TYR A 203 -25.83 -13.51 3.61
N ARG A 204 -26.40 -14.53 4.28
CA ARG A 204 -26.89 -15.75 3.63
C ARG A 204 -28.05 -15.50 2.67
N ASN A 205 -29.03 -14.70 3.06
CA ASN A 205 -30.16 -14.33 2.20
C ASN A 205 -29.69 -13.59 0.94
N ASP A 206 -28.60 -12.82 1.06
CA ASP A 206 -27.95 -12.12 -0.06
C ASP A 206 -26.97 -13.02 -0.86
N LYS A 207 -27.02 -14.33 -0.62
CA LYS A 207 -26.22 -15.40 -1.25
C LYS A 207 -24.72 -15.33 -0.94
N ASN A 208 -24.36 -14.86 0.26
CA ASN A 208 -22.97 -14.68 0.70
C ASN A 208 -22.14 -13.83 -0.27
N ARG A 209 -22.76 -12.83 -0.89
CA ARG A 209 -22.08 -11.92 -1.82
C ARG A 209 -21.36 -10.83 -1.06
N THR A 210 -20.05 -10.75 -1.25
CA THR A 210 -19.15 -9.78 -0.61
C THR A 210 -19.65 -8.35 -0.78
N GLU A 211 -20.18 -8.02 -1.96
CA GLU A 211 -20.69 -6.70 -2.29
C GLU A 211 -22.01 -6.32 -1.58
N ASN A 212 -22.73 -7.28 -0.99
CA ASN A 212 -24.02 -7.01 -0.35
C ASN A 212 -23.91 -6.85 1.17
N GLN A 213 -22.71 -6.92 1.73
CA GLN A 213 -22.48 -6.73 3.15
C GLN A 213 -22.82 -5.30 3.57
N CYS A 214 -23.37 -5.16 4.77
CA CYS A 214 -23.40 -3.88 5.47
C CYS A 214 -22.06 -3.65 6.20
N SER A 215 -21.74 -2.39 6.46
CA SER A 215 -20.55 -1.97 7.21
C SER A 215 -20.85 -1.68 8.68
N TRP A 216 -19.83 -1.84 9.51
CA TRP A 216 -19.83 -1.56 10.94
C TRP A 216 -19.26 -0.17 11.20
N ASN A 217 -19.80 0.53 12.21
CA ASN A 217 -19.26 1.82 12.60
C ASN A 217 -17.87 1.67 13.21
N ILE A 218 -16.89 2.36 12.63
CA ILE A 218 -15.48 2.17 12.99
C ILE A 218 -15.14 2.61 14.41
N GLU A 219 -15.93 3.48 15.04
CA GLU A 219 -15.67 3.98 16.40
C GLU A 219 -16.42 3.24 17.50
N LYS A 220 -17.37 2.37 17.14
CA LYS A 220 -18.20 1.68 18.13
C LYS A 220 -17.60 0.31 18.47
N ALA A 221 -17.03 0.19 19.67
CA ALA A 221 -16.48 -1.07 20.16
C ALA A 221 -17.44 -2.27 20.04
N ARG A 222 -18.74 -2.06 20.26
CA ARG A 222 -19.76 -3.11 20.10
C ARG A 222 -19.88 -3.61 18.65
N ASP A 223 -19.75 -2.73 17.66
CA ASP A 223 -19.89 -3.07 16.24
C ASP A 223 -18.69 -3.92 15.80
N TRP A 224 -17.49 -3.58 16.28
CA TRP A 224 -16.30 -4.43 16.17
C TRP A 224 -16.50 -5.80 16.82
N ASN A 225 -16.99 -5.84 18.06
CA ASN A 225 -17.22 -7.10 18.77
C ASN A 225 -18.24 -7.99 18.04
N SER A 226 -19.26 -7.41 17.41
CA SER A 226 -20.18 -8.13 16.52
C SER A 226 -19.46 -8.69 15.29
N MET A 227 -18.63 -7.90 14.61
CA MET A 227 -17.80 -8.35 13.48
C MET A 227 -16.88 -9.51 13.89
N ILE A 228 -16.14 -9.37 14.99
CA ILE A 228 -15.28 -10.42 15.57
C ILE A 228 -16.10 -11.67 15.89
N GLY A 229 -17.27 -11.52 16.51
CA GLY A 229 -18.17 -12.62 16.84
C GLY A 229 -18.64 -13.39 15.61
N ILE A 230 -18.92 -12.70 14.50
CA ILE A 230 -19.24 -13.33 13.22
C ILE A 230 -18.03 -14.13 12.70
N ARG A 231 -16.85 -13.52 12.72
CA ARG A 231 -15.60 -14.12 12.22
C ARG A 231 -15.12 -15.33 13.02
N THR A 232 -15.35 -15.33 14.33
CA THR A 232 -14.97 -16.41 15.25
C THR A 232 -16.07 -17.46 15.44
N GLY A 233 -17.29 -17.14 14.99
CA GLY A 233 -18.46 -17.98 15.09
C GLY A 233 -18.41 -19.24 14.20
N PRO A 234 -19.29 -20.21 14.46
CA PRO A 234 -19.29 -21.51 13.77
C PRO A 234 -19.48 -21.40 12.25
N ASP A 235 -20.15 -20.36 11.78
CA ASP A 235 -20.47 -20.15 10.37
C ASP A 235 -19.25 -19.74 9.54
N PHE A 236 -18.30 -19.02 10.15
CA PHE A 236 -17.20 -18.37 9.42
C PHE A 236 -15.80 -18.52 10.03
N ARG A 237 -15.64 -19.25 11.15
CA ARG A 237 -14.31 -19.48 11.78
C ARG A 237 -13.26 -20.10 10.85
N ASN A 238 -13.67 -20.75 9.78
CA ASN A 238 -12.79 -21.36 8.77
C ASN A 238 -12.66 -20.50 7.49
N ASN A 239 -13.29 -19.32 7.44
CA ASN A 239 -13.19 -18.40 6.33
C ASN A 239 -11.97 -17.48 6.55
N GLY A 240 -10.93 -17.70 5.75
CA GLY A 240 -9.66 -16.96 5.83
C GLY A 240 -9.59 -15.65 5.05
N MET A 241 -10.72 -15.16 4.52
CA MET A 241 -10.80 -13.91 3.75
C MET A 241 -10.48 -12.70 4.64
N TRP A 242 -9.80 -11.69 4.11
CA TRP A 242 -9.47 -10.46 4.86
C TRP A 242 -10.71 -9.61 5.15
N THR A 243 -10.57 -8.62 6.04
CA THR A 243 -11.56 -7.55 6.26
C THR A 243 -11.27 -6.37 5.33
N GLU A 244 -12.28 -5.54 5.06
CA GLU A 244 -12.12 -4.27 4.36
C GLU A 244 -12.49 -3.10 5.28
N MET A 245 -11.58 -2.15 5.46
CA MET A 245 -11.69 -0.98 6.32
C MET A 245 -11.38 0.26 5.50
N LEU A 246 -12.21 1.30 5.59
CA LEU A 246 -12.10 2.48 4.74
C LEU A 246 -11.52 3.67 5.51
N LEU A 247 -10.51 4.29 4.90
CA LEU A 247 -9.92 5.56 5.30
C LEU A 247 -10.27 6.60 4.23
N LYS A 248 -10.91 7.69 4.64
CA LYS A 248 -11.19 8.85 3.81
C LYS A 248 -9.92 9.41 3.20
N ASN A 249 -9.96 9.65 1.90
CA ASN A 249 -8.85 10.25 1.17
C ASN A 249 -8.70 11.71 1.60
N ALA A 250 -7.49 12.13 1.93
CA ALA A 250 -7.22 13.52 2.24
C ALA A 250 -7.16 14.36 0.94
N SER A 251 -7.79 15.54 0.94
CA SER A 251 -8.32 16.14 -0.29
C SER A 251 -7.55 17.34 -0.90
N GLU A 252 -6.24 17.50 -0.73
CA GLU A 252 -5.53 18.63 -1.36
C GLU A 252 -4.85 18.27 -2.69
N THR A 253 -4.27 17.07 -2.78
CA THR A 253 -3.48 16.64 -3.96
C THR A 253 -3.86 15.25 -4.46
N ALA A 254 -4.69 14.51 -3.72
CA ALA A 254 -5.07 13.11 -3.98
C ALA A 254 -3.87 12.14 -4.16
N ASP A 255 -2.68 12.52 -3.69
CA ASP A 255 -1.43 11.75 -3.81
C ASP A 255 -1.15 10.88 -2.58
N GLY A 256 -2.06 10.84 -1.60
CA GLY A 256 -1.89 10.03 -0.38
C GLY A 256 -0.67 10.37 0.48
N SER A 257 0.06 11.45 0.20
CA SER A 257 1.27 11.87 0.94
C SER A 257 1.02 12.07 2.43
N ARG A 258 -0.20 12.40 2.83
CA ARG A 258 -0.61 12.50 4.24
C ARG A 258 -0.54 11.18 5.00
N LEU A 259 -0.46 10.04 4.32
CA LEU A 259 -0.26 8.73 4.96
C LEU A 259 1.19 8.49 5.39
N ILE A 260 2.15 9.13 4.72
CA ILE A 260 3.59 8.88 4.88
C ILE A 260 4.04 8.89 6.36
N PRO A 261 3.68 9.88 7.21
CA PRO A 261 4.14 9.92 8.61
C PRO A 261 3.57 8.80 9.50
N HIS A 262 2.57 8.07 9.00
CA HIS A 262 1.86 7.02 9.74
C HIS A 262 2.29 5.60 9.35
N ILE A 263 3.19 5.47 8.37
CA ILE A 263 3.73 4.17 7.93
C ILE A 263 4.82 3.72 8.91
N ASP A 264 4.71 2.49 9.42
CA ASP A 264 5.70 1.88 10.32
C ASP A 264 6.52 0.75 9.70
N GLY A 265 6.13 0.33 8.50
CA GLY A 265 6.82 -0.73 7.80
C GLY A 265 6.17 -1.06 6.48
N PHE A 266 6.93 -1.73 5.63
CA PHE A 266 6.39 -2.49 4.52
C PHE A 266 6.37 -3.96 4.90
N PHE A 267 5.44 -4.72 4.33
CA PHE A 267 5.38 -6.15 4.55
C PHE A 267 5.27 -6.91 3.24
N TYR A 268 5.61 -8.19 3.31
CA TYR A 268 5.22 -9.16 2.30
C TYR A 268 4.77 -10.47 2.95
N ASP A 269 3.79 -11.13 2.34
CA ASP A 269 3.33 -12.45 2.77
C ASP A 269 4.27 -13.53 2.23
N VAL A 270 5.00 -14.20 3.13
CA VAL A 270 5.99 -15.22 2.77
C VAL A 270 5.36 -16.46 2.13
N ASN A 271 4.05 -16.65 2.25
CA ASN A 271 3.32 -17.77 1.67
C ASN A 271 2.54 -17.38 0.41
N ASN A 272 2.31 -16.09 0.18
CA ASN A 272 1.60 -15.62 -1.01
C ASN A 272 2.60 -15.15 -2.06
N MET A 273 3.12 -16.14 -2.80
CA MET A 273 4.06 -15.92 -3.90
C MET A 273 3.35 -15.77 -5.25
N THR A 274 2.02 -15.62 -5.28
CA THR A 274 1.33 -15.55 -6.57
C THR A 274 1.83 -14.32 -7.35
N GLU A 275 2.48 -14.60 -8.49
CA GLU A 275 2.91 -13.66 -9.53
C GLU A 275 1.69 -12.97 -10.15
N LEU A 276 0.94 -12.21 -9.36
CA LEU A 276 -0.30 -11.56 -9.78
C LEU A 276 -0.06 -10.28 -10.59
N ASN A 277 1.18 -9.79 -10.64
CA ASN A 277 1.52 -8.64 -11.47
C ASN A 277 2.07 -9.09 -12.84
N ALA A 278 1.78 -8.30 -13.86
CA ALA A 278 2.31 -8.50 -15.22
C ALA A 278 3.86 -8.57 -15.26
N ASP A 279 4.52 -8.14 -14.18
CA ASP A 279 5.96 -8.03 -14.01
C ASP A 279 6.61 -9.21 -13.26
N LYS A 280 5.83 -10.18 -12.75
CA LYS A 280 6.29 -11.37 -12.00
C LYS A 280 7.21 -11.08 -10.80
N GLN A 281 7.02 -9.93 -10.14
CA GLN A 281 7.85 -9.55 -8.98
C GLN A 281 7.36 -10.25 -7.72
N SER A 282 8.31 -10.75 -6.91
CA SER A 282 8.00 -11.32 -5.59
C SER A 282 7.50 -10.24 -4.62
N GLY A 283 6.70 -10.61 -3.62
CA GLY A 283 6.27 -9.69 -2.57
C GLY A 283 7.44 -9.02 -1.84
N ALA A 284 8.54 -9.76 -1.60
CA ALA A 284 9.75 -9.22 -1.00
C ALA A 284 10.40 -8.13 -1.87
N THR A 285 10.45 -8.34 -3.19
CA THR A 285 10.94 -7.34 -4.16
C THR A 285 10.09 -6.08 -4.11
N ILE A 286 8.77 -6.24 -4.12
CA ILE A 286 7.81 -5.12 -4.06
C ILE A 286 8.02 -4.31 -2.76
N ALA A 287 8.11 -4.98 -1.61
CA ALA A 287 8.31 -4.33 -0.32
C ALA A 287 9.63 -3.55 -0.24
N ARG A 288 10.73 -4.07 -0.82
CA ARG A 288 12.02 -3.36 -0.92
C ARG A 288 11.93 -2.12 -1.80
N ILE A 289 11.19 -2.17 -2.90
CA ILE A 289 11.00 -1.00 -3.77
C ILE A 289 10.24 0.09 -3.02
N PHE A 290 9.18 -0.27 -2.31
CA PHE A 290 8.43 0.67 -1.48
C PHE A 290 9.27 1.26 -0.35
N GLN A 291 10.11 0.44 0.29
CA GLN A 291 11.08 0.92 1.28
C GLN A 291 12.02 1.97 0.68
N ALA A 292 12.59 1.72 -0.50
CA ALA A 292 13.46 2.67 -1.19
C ALA A 292 12.72 3.96 -1.61
N GLN A 293 11.47 3.85 -2.07
CA GLN A 293 10.63 5.02 -2.37
C GLN A 293 10.37 5.88 -1.13
N LEU A 294 10.01 5.27 0.00
CA LEU A 294 9.73 5.98 1.25
C LEU A 294 11.00 6.62 1.82
N LYS A 295 12.15 5.91 1.72
CA LYS A 295 13.45 6.42 2.13
C LYS A 295 13.86 7.68 1.38
N ARG A 296 13.60 7.74 0.06
CA ARG A 296 13.81 8.95 -0.75
C ARG A 296 12.88 10.10 -0.36
N ALA A 297 11.72 9.81 0.22
CA ALA A 297 10.83 10.81 0.82
C ALA A 297 11.27 11.26 2.22
N GLY A 298 12.38 10.74 2.75
CA GLY A 298 12.96 11.13 4.05
C GLY A 298 12.53 10.26 5.23
N TYR A 299 11.89 9.12 4.99
CA TYR A 299 11.36 8.23 6.04
C TYR A 299 11.97 6.84 5.95
N THR A 300 12.54 6.34 7.05
CA THR A 300 13.09 4.99 7.13
C THR A 300 12.15 4.09 7.91
N VAL A 301 11.80 2.94 7.34
CA VAL A 301 10.97 1.91 7.97
C VAL A 301 11.47 0.52 7.54
N PRO A 302 11.26 -0.54 8.35
CA PRO A 302 11.67 -1.89 7.98
C PRO A 302 10.74 -2.54 6.94
N VAL A 303 11.31 -3.49 6.18
CA VAL A 303 10.57 -4.54 5.48
C VAL A 303 10.39 -5.72 6.44
N LEU A 304 9.14 -6.15 6.61
CA LEU A 304 8.74 -7.19 7.55
C LEU A 304 8.14 -8.40 6.81
N ARG A 305 8.37 -9.59 7.35
CA ARG A 305 7.73 -10.83 6.89
C ARG A 305 6.40 -10.99 7.60
N LEU A 306 5.32 -11.14 6.84
CA LEU A 306 4.03 -11.62 7.32
C LEU A 306 3.91 -13.11 7.01
N ASN A 307 3.68 -13.95 8.02
CA ASN A 307 3.56 -15.39 7.81
C ASN A 307 2.29 -15.94 8.47
N PHE A 308 1.23 -16.12 7.69
CA PHE A 308 -0.05 -16.67 8.19
C PHE A 308 0.02 -18.13 8.67
N LYS A 309 1.07 -18.89 8.32
CA LYS A 309 1.30 -20.27 8.79
C LYS A 309 2.15 -20.36 10.06
N ALA A 310 2.82 -19.27 10.44
CA ALA A 310 3.57 -19.22 11.71
C ALA A 310 2.61 -19.14 12.91
N PRO A 311 3.09 -19.49 14.13
CA PRO A 311 2.38 -19.18 15.36
C PRO A 311 2.05 -17.68 15.46
N ALA A 312 0.95 -17.34 16.15
CA ALA A 312 0.49 -15.96 16.26
C ALA A 312 1.52 -15.00 16.89
N ALA A 313 2.37 -15.49 17.80
CA ALA A 313 3.48 -14.74 18.40
C ALA A 313 4.63 -14.42 17.41
N GLN A 314 4.64 -15.06 16.24
CA GLN A 314 5.63 -14.90 15.17
C GLN A 314 4.94 -14.55 13.85
N ARG A 315 3.76 -13.90 13.92
CA ARG A 315 3.00 -13.51 12.73
C ARG A 315 3.81 -12.54 11.87
N PHE A 316 4.48 -11.60 12.52
CA PHE A 316 5.45 -10.69 11.92
C PHE A 316 6.86 -11.05 12.36
N THR A 317 7.82 -11.02 11.44
CA THR A 317 9.25 -11.20 11.74
C THR A 317 10.09 -10.24 10.91
N TYR A 318 11.31 -9.96 11.38
CA TYR A 318 12.29 -9.14 10.68
C TYR A 318 13.46 -10.02 10.19
N SER A 319 14.02 -9.65 9.04
CA SER A 319 15.29 -10.22 8.55
C SER A 319 16.10 -9.12 7.89
N ALA A 320 17.37 -8.98 8.30
CA ALA A 320 18.29 -8.01 7.71
C ALA A 320 18.49 -8.23 6.21
N THR A 321 18.44 -9.49 5.75
CA THR A 321 18.54 -9.87 4.33
C THR A 321 17.36 -9.38 3.48
N ASP A 322 16.26 -8.98 4.10
CA ASP A 322 15.05 -8.57 3.38
C ASP A 322 15.01 -7.06 3.14
N GLN A 323 15.92 -6.31 3.76
CA GLN A 323 15.99 -4.86 3.62
C GLN A 323 16.67 -4.47 2.31
N GLY A 324 16.27 -3.33 1.74
CA GLY A 324 17.03 -2.67 0.68
C GLY A 324 18.35 -2.12 1.23
N THR A 325 19.43 -2.28 0.48
CA THR A 325 20.78 -1.89 0.95
C THR A 325 21.14 -0.45 0.63
N CYS A 326 20.51 0.15 -0.39
CA CYS A 326 20.84 1.49 -0.87
C CYS A 326 19.82 2.55 -0.42
N ASP A 327 20.33 3.77 -0.17
CA ASP A 327 19.50 4.98 0.01
C ASP A 327 18.83 5.39 -1.30
N SER A 328 19.57 5.23 -2.40
CA SER A 328 19.13 5.39 -3.79
C SER A 328 20.06 4.59 -4.69
N TYR A 329 19.50 4.03 -5.77
CA TYR A 329 20.27 3.24 -6.75
C TYR A 329 20.74 4.11 -7.92
N ILE A 330 20.01 5.16 -8.27
CA ILE A 330 20.26 6.00 -9.45
C ILE A 330 20.58 7.43 -9.01
N LYS A 331 21.80 7.88 -9.30
CA LYS A 331 22.24 9.26 -9.00
C LYS A 331 21.56 10.27 -9.91
N SER A 332 21.47 9.96 -11.19
CA SER A 332 20.76 10.78 -12.18
C SER A 332 20.40 9.97 -13.41
N ALA A 333 19.31 10.34 -14.08
CA ALA A 333 18.95 9.82 -15.38
C ALA A 333 18.38 10.95 -16.26
N THR A 334 18.94 11.14 -17.46
CA THR A 334 18.59 12.26 -18.35
C THR A 334 18.43 11.82 -19.79
N TRP A 335 17.35 12.23 -20.45
CA TRP A 335 17.14 11.96 -21.88
C TRP A 335 18.09 12.76 -22.76
N ARG A 336 18.65 12.09 -23.77
CA ARG A 336 19.44 12.69 -24.85
C ARG A 336 19.02 12.10 -26.18
N ALA A 337 18.92 12.94 -27.20
CA ALA A 337 18.72 12.49 -28.57
C ALA A 337 20.06 12.39 -29.28
N TYR A 338 20.24 11.35 -30.11
CA TYR A 338 21.41 11.24 -30.97
C TYR A 338 21.09 10.42 -32.23
N PHE A 339 21.91 10.58 -33.27
CA PHE A 339 21.80 9.79 -34.49
C PHE A 339 22.44 8.41 -34.31
N ASP A 340 21.62 7.36 -34.33
CA ASP A 340 22.08 5.97 -34.30
C ASP A 340 22.48 5.52 -35.70
N LYS A 341 23.74 5.06 -35.85
CA LYS A 341 24.29 4.68 -37.16
C LYS A 341 23.73 3.35 -37.67
N ASP A 342 23.35 2.45 -36.77
CA ASP A 342 22.86 1.13 -37.12
C ASP A 342 21.36 1.17 -37.50
N ILE A 343 20.59 2.02 -36.81
CA ILE A 343 19.16 2.26 -37.08
C ILE A 343 18.94 3.39 -38.11
N LYS A 344 19.98 4.19 -38.38
CA LYS A 344 19.98 5.32 -39.34
C LYS A 344 18.91 6.37 -39.07
N LYS A 345 18.66 6.66 -37.80
CA LYS A 345 17.68 7.67 -37.37
C LYS A 345 18.10 8.31 -36.06
N GLU A 346 17.53 9.47 -35.78
CA GLU A 346 17.61 10.07 -34.46
C GLU A 346 16.75 9.27 -33.48
N ILE A 347 17.33 8.90 -32.33
CA ILE A 347 16.64 8.15 -31.28
C ILE A 347 16.92 8.77 -29.92
N TRP A 348 16.01 8.51 -28.98
CA TRP A 348 16.18 8.84 -27.57
C TRP A 348 16.98 7.77 -26.83
N SER A 349 17.92 8.22 -26.01
CA SER A 349 18.64 7.41 -25.02
C SER A 349 18.49 8.04 -23.64
N LEU A 350 18.26 7.20 -22.64
CA LEU A 350 18.31 7.56 -21.24
C LEU A 350 19.74 7.38 -20.75
N SER A 351 20.37 8.50 -20.41
CA SER A 351 21.72 8.59 -19.86
C SER A 351 21.65 8.40 -18.35
N VAL A 352 22.07 7.23 -17.85
CA VAL A 352 21.91 6.80 -16.46
C VAL A 352 23.26 6.79 -15.75
N VAL A 353 23.33 7.46 -14.61
CA VAL A 353 24.48 7.43 -13.68
C VAL A 353 24.02 6.73 -12.40
N PRO A 354 24.50 5.52 -12.09
CA PRO A 354 24.18 4.86 -10.83
C PRO A 354 24.90 5.55 -9.65
N THR A 355 24.38 5.38 -8.44
CA THR A 355 25.12 5.69 -7.20
C THR A 355 26.23 4.66 -6.98
N ASP A 356 27.17 4.93 -6.06
CA ASP A 356 28.19 3.94 -5.70
C ASP A 356 27.57 2.66 -5.11
N CYS A 357 26.50 2.79 -4.34
CA CYS A 357 25.73 1.65 -3.85
C CYS A 357 25.03 0.92 -5.00
N GLY A 358 24.26 1.66 -5.82
CA GLY A 358 23.53 1.13 -6.97
C GLY A 358 24.43 0.39 -7.97
N ARG A 359 25.68 0.84 -8.11
CA ARG A 359 26.70 0.22 -8.93
C ARG A 359 27.18 -1.12 -8.36
N ASN A 360 27.15 -1.30 -7.05
CA ASN A 360 27.73 -2.45 -6.34
C ASN A 360 26.69 -3.42 -5.77
N ILE A 361 25.42 -3.30 -6.18
CA ILE A 361 24.35 -4.18 -5.75
C ILE A 361 24.52 -5.64 -6.21
N ALA A 362 23.90 -6.53 -5.46
CA ALA A 362 23.83 -7.96 -5.75
C ALA A 362 22.74 -8.26 -6.82
N PRO A 363 22.81 -9.41 -7.52
CA PRO A 363 21.84 -9.76 -8.57
C PRO A 363 20.36 -9.69 -8.14
N GLU A 364 20.06 -10.04 -6.89
CA GLU A 364 18.73 -10.02 -6.29
C GLU A 364 18.13 -8.61 -6.06
N GLU A 365 18.95 -7.56 -6.16
CA GLU A 365 18.53 -6.17 -6.01
C GLU A 365 18.32 -5.46 -7.35
N THR A 366 18.62 -6.13 -8.46
CA THR A 366 18.54 -5.53 -9.81
C THR A 366 17.13 -5.07 -10.18
N ASP A 367 16.10 -5.78 -9.72
CA ASP A 367 14.71 -5.35 -9.90
C ASP A 367 14.38 -4.10 -9.10
N VAL A 368 14.94 -3.95 -7.90
CA VAL A 368 14.71 -2.78 -7.04
C VAL A 368 15.35 -1.55 -7.66
N ALA A 369 16.61 -1.69 -8.10
CA ALA A 369 17.34 -0.62 -8.77
C ALA A 369 16.69 -0.21 -10.10
N TYR A 370 16.26 -1.18 -10.91
CA TYR A 370 15.56 -0.90 -12.16
C TYR A 370 14.19 -0.24 -11.92
N ALA A 371 13.46 -0.64 -10.88
CA ALA A 371 12.18 -0.02 -10.55
C ALA A 371 12.34 1.45 -10.14
N GLU A 372 13.43 1.82 -9.45
CA GLU A 372 13.74 3.23 -9.18
C GLU A 372 13.87 4.04 -10.48
N LEU A 373 14.60 3.50 -11.46
CA LEU A 373 14.78 4.12 -12.78
C LEU A 373 13.46 4.20 -13.57
N ALA A 374 12.76 3.08 -13.65
CA ALA A 374 11.50 2.96 -14.39
C ALA A 374 10.44 3.89 -13.79
N PHE A 375 10.30 3.94 -12.47
CA PHE A 375 9.34 4.82 -11.80
C PHE A 375 9.56 6.31 -12.14
N ALA A 376 10.81 6.72 -12.36
CA ALA A 376 11.14 8.09 -12.72
C ALA A 376 10.87 8.44 -14.20
N HIS A 377 10.81 7.44 -15.10
CA HIS A 377 10.89 7.67 -16.55
C HIS A 377 9.95 6.84 -17.44
N ASP A 378 9.25 5.83 -16.92
CA ASP A 378 8.44 4.91 -17.73
C ASP A 378 7.21 5.56 -18.37
N LYS A 379 6.81 6.73 -17.86
CA LYS A 379 5.73 7.58 -18.39
C LYS A 379 6.23 8.67 -19.34
N ASP A 380 7.55 8.82 -19.51
CA ASP A 380 8.09 9.83 -20.41
C ASP A 380 7.76 9.48 -21.87
N VAL A 381 7.48 10.51 -22.69
CA VAL A 381 7.16 10.31 -24.12
C VAL A 381 8.31 9.63 -24.87
N GLN A 382 9.54 9.96 -24.49
CA GLN A 382 10.77 9.36 -25.01
C GLN A 382 10.82 7.85 -24.77
N TRP A 383 10.24 7.37 -23.66
CA TRP A 383 10.14 5.96 -23.34
C TRP A 383 8.99 5.31 -24.10
N THR A 384 7.79 5.88 -23.97
CA THR A 384 6.54 5.24 -24.36
C THR A 384 6.34 5.14 -25.87
N GLU A 385 6.73 6.15 -26.65
CA GLU A 385 6.50 6.18 -28.11
C GLU A 385 7.32 5.14 -28.89
N ILE A 386 8.48 4.75 -28.36
CA ILE A 386 9.43 3.85 -29.02
C ILE A 386 9.78 2.64 -28.15
N ASN A 387 8.88 2.21 -27.26
CA ASN A 387 9.16 1.11 -26.32
C ASN A 387 9.24 -0.27 -27.01
N GLY A 388 10.45 -0.77 -27.22
CA GLY A 388 10.74 -2.15 -27.67
C GLY A 388 10.74 -3.18 -26.54
N GLY A 389 10.60 -2.77 -25.27
CA GLY A 389 10.54 -3.63 -24.09
C GLY A 389 11.90 -3.99 -23.48
N GLY A 390 13.03 -3.65 -24.11
CA GLY A 390 14.36 -4.09 -23.70
C GLY A 390 15.04 -3.28 -22.60
N MET A 391 14.40 -2.25 -22.04
CA MET A 391 15.03 -1.36 -21.03
C MET A 391 15.53 -2.13 -19.79
N ARG A 392 14.72 -3.04 -19.23
CA ARG A 392 15.17 -3.89 -18.10
C ARG A 392 16.38 -4.75 -18.47
N ARG A 393 16.36 -5.32 -19.68
CA ARG A 393 17.44 -6.18 -20.17
C ARG A 393 18.74 -5.39 -20.35
N GLN A 394 18.66 -4.19 -20.93
CA GLN A 394 19.81 -3.28 -21.06
C GLN A 394 20.39 -2.93 -19.70
N PHE A 395 19.56 -2.53 -18.73
CA PHE A 395 19.99 -2.19 -17.37
C PHE A 395 20.83 -3.30 -16.73
N VAL A 396 20.27 -4.52 -16.69
CA VAL A 396 20.94 -5.69 -16.08
C VAL A 396 22.23 -6.04 -16.82
N CYS A 397 22.22 -5.98 -18.16
CA CYS A 397 23.40 -6.24 -18.97
C CYS A 397 24.52 -5.22 -18.71
N LEU A 398 24.19 -3.92 -18.66
CA LEU A 398 25.13 -2.83 -18.40
C LEU A 398 25.72 -2.91 -16.99
N LEU A 399 24.88 -3.14 -15.98
CA LEU A 399 25.32 -3.35 -14.60
C LEU A 399 26.24 -4.56 -14.45
N THR A 400 26.02 -5.63 -15.22
CA THR A 400 26.81 -6.86 -15.12
C THR A 400 28.14 -6.77 -15.86
N ASN A 401 28.16 -6.18 -17.06
CA ASN A 401 29.32 -6.23 -17.98
C ASN A 401 30.09 -4.92 -18.09
N TYR A 402 29.46 -3.80 -17.72
CA TYR A 402 30.00 -2.45 -17.83
C TYR A 402 29.84 -1.67 -16.52
N ARG A 403 29.97 -2.40 -15.40
CA ARG A 403 29.78 -1.89 -14.04
C ARG A 403 30.62 -0.67 -13.74
N ASP A 404 31.83 -0.57 -14.30
CA ASP A 404 32.77 0.52 -14.01
C ASP A 404 32.59 1.77 -14.88
N LYS A 405 31.66 1.76 -15.84
CA LYS A 405 31.37 2.96 -16.64
C LYS A 405 30.63 3.99 -15.79
N ASP A 406 31.10 5.23 -15.79
CA ASP A 406 30.46 6.33 -15.07
C ASP A 406 28.99 6.54 -15.49
N GLU A 407 28.72 6.36 -16.79
CA GLU A 407 27.41 6.58 -17.41
C GLU A 407 27.02 5.39 -18.31
N TRP A 408 25.75 5.01 -18.25
CA TRP A 408 25.12 4.00 -19.09
C TRP A 408 24.12 4.66 -20.03
N ASN A 409 24.10 4.25 -21.29
CA ASN A 409 23.12 4.71 -22.27
C ASN A 409 22.15 3.56 -22.54
N MET A 410 20.86 3.84 -22.35
CA MET A 410 19.79 2.85 -22.49
C MET A 410 18.70 3.39 -23.41
N GLU A 411 18.31 2.61 -24.39
CA GLU A 411 17.46 3.10 -25.47
C GLU A 411 16.14 2.33 -25.51
N PRO A 412 14.99 3.00 -25.39
CA PRO A 412 13.70 2.30 -25.28
C PRO A 412 13.37 1.43 -26.49
N ILE A 413 13.86 1.78 -27.68
CA ILE A 413 13.63 1.05 -28.94
C ILE A 413 14.20 -0.37 -28.94
N ARG A 414 15.15 -0.68 -28.06
CA ARG A 414 15.84 -1.97 -28.07
C ARG A 414 14.87 -3.07 -27.63
N PRO A 415 14.82 -4.22 -28.33
CA PRO A 415 13.90 -5.29 -28.01
C PRO A 415 14.29 -6.00 -26.70
N ASP A 416 13.30 -6.59 -26.02
CA ASP A 416 13.60 -7.57 -24.98
C ASP A 416 14.12 -8.87 -25.59
N VAL A 417 15.30 -9.29 -25.15
CA VAL A 417 16.02 -10.47 -25.61
C VAL A 417 16.56 -11.25 -24.41
N THR A 418 17.10 -12.45 -24.64
CA THR A 418 17.76 -13.20 -23.56
C THR A 418 18.99 -12.46 -23.04
N GLN A 419 19.41 -12.75 -21.81
CA GLN A 419 20.64 -12.17 -21.25
C GLN A 419 21.85 -12.43 -22.16
N GLU A 420 21.98 -13.67 -22.63
CA GLU A 420 23.06 -14.08 -23.53
C GLU A 420 23.07 -13.27 -24.83
N ALA A 421 21.91 -13.08 -25.45
CA ALA A 421 21.79 -12.28 -26.67
C ALA A 421 22.15 -10.81 -26.42
N ALA A 422 21.71 -10.23 -25.30
CA ALA A 422 22.08 -8.86 -24.93
C ALA A 422 23.59 -8.71 -24.75
N VAL A 423 24.24 -9.63 -24.04
CA VAL A 423 25.71 -9.62 -23.84
C VAL A 423 26.44 -9.74 -25.17
N LYS A 424 26.00 -10.65 -26.06
CA LYS A 424 26.59 -10.83 -27.39
C LYS A 424 26.49 -9.57 -28.27
N SER A 425 25.47 -8.74 -28.05
CA SER A 425 25.28 -7.45 -28.69
C SER A 425 25.82 -6.26 -27.88
N TYR A 426 26.73 -6.49 -26.94
CA TYR A 426 27.32 -5.44 -26.10
C TYR A 426 26.27 -4.61 -25.35
N CYS A 427 25.23 -5.28 -24.87
CA CYS A 427 24.04 -4.73 -24.22
C CYS A 427 23.17 -3.84 -25.12
N ASN A 428 23.40 -3.80 -26.43
CA ASN A 428 22.65 -2.95 -27.35
C ASN A 428 22.05 -3.74 -28.55
N PRO A 429 21.09 -4.66 -28.32
CA PRO A 429 20.51 -5.48 -29.38
C PRO A 429 19.71 -4.63 -30.38
N LEU A 430 19.87 -4.88 -31.68
CA LEU A 430 19.11 -4.16 -32.71
C LEU A 430 17.67 -4.69 -32.81
N PRO A 431 16.66 -3.82 -33.06
CA PRO A 431 15.33 -4.25 -33.45
C PRO A 431 15.39 -5.14 -34.70
N LYS A 432 14.47 -6.10 -34.81
CA LYS A 432 14.34 -6.84 -36.08
C LYS A 432 13.90 -5.87 -37.19
N PRO A 433 14.46 -5.99 -38.40
CA PRO A 433 14.15 -5.10 -39.52
C PRO A 433 12.69 -5.18 -39.96
#